data_AF-A0A523G353-F1
#
_entry.id   AF-A0A523G353-F1
#
_cell.length_a   1.000
_cell.length_b   1.000
_cell.length_c   1.000
_cell.angle_alpha   90.00
_cell.angle_beta   90.00
_cell.angle_gamma   90.00
#
_symmetry.space_group_name_H-M   'P 1'
#
loop_
_entity.id
_entity.type
_entity.pdbx_description
1 polymer ?
#
loop_
_entity_poly.entity_id
_entity_poly.type
_entity_poly.pdbx_seq_one_letter_code
_entity_poly.pdbx_strand_id
1 'polypeptide(L)'
;MNSFIYGDYITTGTALAICKGRIKAELSKDSLEKVRTSQRIVADIAAGEEVVYGINSGFGPLCTTKISPQDTKVLQSNILKSHSVGTGDPIPQDIAKLMLILKVQALAQGFSGITTSTLERIIWHIDNDIIPVVPSQGSVGASGDLAPLAHLFLPLIGLGKVNYKGSLTDAETMLKMEGLGPLELAPKEGLALINGTQFMASFAIMVLDKLHKCLSQSDFIAAMMLEGLLGSAQPFMSQLHQLRPHRGSQHVAARIRTLLKDSAIVESHKNCERVQDPYSLRCIPQVHGASREAWAHLKEVLEIELNSVT
;
A
#
# COMPACT_ATOMS: atom_id res chain seq x y z
N MET A 1 -15.39 0.39 19.49
CA MET A 1 -14.80 0.01 18.19
C MET A 1 -13.36 -0.38 18.47
N ASN A 2 -12.94 -1.58 18.07
CA ASN A 2 -11.54 -1.97 18.23
C ASN A 2 -10.70 -1.22 17.19
N SER A 3 -9.66 -0.53 17.64
CA SER A 3 -8.58 0.02 16.84
C SER A 3 -7.77 -1.12 16.21
N PHE A 4 -7.18 -0.87 15.05
CA PHE A 4 -6.12 -1.71 14.51
C PHE A 4 -4.81 -1.39 15.24
N ILE A 5 -3.99 -2.41 15.51
CA ILE A 5 -2.69 -2.23 16.16
C ILE A 5 -1.58 -2.29 15.10
N TYR A 6 -0.81 -1.21 14.95
CA TYR A 6 0.35 -1.21 14.07
C TYR A 6 1.40 -2.24 14.53
N GLY A 7 1.88 -3.03 13.57
CA GLY A 7 2.75 -4.18 13.78
C GLY A 7 2.03 -5.53 13.79
N ASP A 8 0.69 -5.55 13.92
CA ASP A 8 -0.11 -6.76 13.71
C ASP A 8 -0.33 -7.00 12.21
N TYR A 9 -0.78 -8.21 11.83
CA TYR A 9 -1.01 -8.54 10.42
C TYR A 9 -2.05 -7.63 9.77
N ILE A 10 -1.62 -6.81 8.79
CA ILE A 10 -2.49 -5.92 8.04
C ILE A 10 -2.94 -6.55 6.73
N THR A 11 -4.22 -6.37 6.38
CA THR A 11 -4.74 -6.73 5.05
C THR A 11 -4.86 -5.49 4.17
N THR A 12 -4.95 -5.68 2.85
CA THR A 12 -5.25 -4.62 1.89
C THR A 12 -6.54 -3.86 2.25
N GLY A 13 -7.57 -4.59 2.70
CA GLY A 13 -8.85 -4.03 3.15
C GLY A 13 -8.72 -3.18 4.42
N THR A 14 -7.93 -3.65 5.40
CA THR A 14 -7.67 -2.91 6.64
C THR A 14 -6.90 -1.62 6.36
N ALA A 15 -5.84 -1.66 5.54
CA ALA A 15 -5.08 -0.47 5.14
C ALA A 15 -5.97 0.58 4.47
N LEU A 16 -6.85 0.16 3.56
CA LEU A 16 -7.84 1.04 2.92
C LEU A 16 -8.86 1.60 3.91
N ALA A 17 -9.29 0.81 4.89
CA ALA A 17 -10.23 1.25 5.91
C ALA A 17 -9.61 2.31 6.83
N ILE A 18 -8.33 2.16 7.19
CA ILE A 18 -7.56 3.16 7.95
C ILE A 18 -7.40 4.44 7.11
N CYS A 19 -6.97 4.31 5.85
CA CYS A 19 -6.81 5.45 4.94
C CYS A 19 -8.10 6.28 4.82
N LYS A 20 -9.25 5.61 4.73
CA LYS A 20 -10.59 6.22 4.63
C LYS A 20 -11.19 6.66 5.97
N GLY A 21 -10.46 6.56 7.08
CA GLY A 21 -10.93 6.94 8.41
C GLY A 21 -12.04 6.05 8.98
N ARG A 22 -12.26 4.86 8.41
CA ARG A 22 -13.29 3.91 8.89
C ARG A 22 -12.83 3.08 10.09
N ILE A 23 -11.52 2.93 10.25
CA ILE A 23 -10.87 2.23 11.36
C ILE A 23 -9.75 3.15 11.88
N LYS A 24 -9.66 3.30 13.19
CA LYS A 24 -8.50 3.96 13.83
C LYS A 24 -7.36 2.97 13.97
N ALA A 25 -6.12 3.44 13.90
CA ALA A 25 -4.94 2.61 14.13
C ALA A 25 -4.04 3.24 15.19
N GLU A 26 -3.43 2.43 16.04
CA GLU A 26 -2.58 2.88 17.15
C GLU A 26 -1.43 1.90 17.40
N LEU A 27 -0.46 2.32 18.21
CA LEU A 27 0.62 1.44 18.66
C LEU A 27 0.23 0.77 19.99
N SER A 28 0.48 -0.53 20.10
CA SER A 28 0.41 -1.21 21.40
C SER A 28 1.66 -0.92 22.24
N LYS A 29 1.57 -1.20 23.54
CA LYS A 29 2.73 -1.17 24.44
C LYS A 29 3.85 -2.10 23.95
N ASP A 30 3.49 -3.26 23.42
CA ASP A 30 4.43 -4.25 22.93
C ASP A 30 5.14 -3.78 21.64
N SER A 31 4.39 -3.18 20.69
CA SER A 31 4.97 -2.58 19.48
C SER A 31 5.95 -1.45 19.84
N LEU A 32 5.58 -0.60 20.80
CA LEU A 32 6.46 0.47 21.28
C LEU A 32 7.75 -0.07 21.93
N GLU A 33 7.68 -1.14 22.72
CA GLU A 33 8.88 -1.71 23.33
C GLU A 33 9.81 -2.37 22.31
N LYS A 34 9.27 -3.00 21.26
CA LYS A 34 10.07 -3.50 20.14
C LYS A 34 10.81 -2.36 19.44
N VAL A 35 10.12 -1.25 19.14
CA VAL A 35 10.72 -0.05 18.53
C VAL A 35 11.83 0.52 19.41
N ARG A 36 11.58 0.71 20.72
CA ARG A 36 12.58 1.21 21.67
C ARG A 36 13.79 0.29 21.78
N THR A 37 13.58 -1.02 21.77
CA THR A 37 14.68 -1.99 21.78
C THR A 37 15.54 -1.86 20.52
N SER A 38 14.93 -1.78 19.35
CA SER A 38 15.63 -1.54 18.07
C SER A 38 16.41 -0.23 18.08
N GLN A 39 15.79 0.84 18.60
CA GLN A 39 16.41 2.15 18.74
C GLN A 39 17.66 2.10 19.63
N ARG A 40 17.59 1.43 20.79
CA ARG A 40 18.74 1.25 21.70
C ARG A 40 19.89 0.52 21.01
N ILE A 41 19.60 -0.59 20.33
CA ILE A 41 20.61 -1.36 19.59
C ILE A 41 21.32 -0.49 18.54
N VAL A 42 20.57 0.29 17.76
CA VAL A 42 21.16 1.17 16.75
C VAL A 42 21.99 2.30 17.38
N ALA A 43 21.54 2.86 18.51
CA ALA A 43 22.31 3.86 19.24
C ALA A 43 23.64 3.30 19.77
N ASP A 44 23.63 2.09 20.33
CA ASP A 44 24.82 1.40 20.84
C ASP A 44 25.81 1.12 19.69
N ILE A 45 25.33 0.64 18.55
CA ILE A 45 26.16 0.41 17.35
C ILE A 45 26.74 1.73 16.84
N ALA A 46 25.95 2.81 16.81
CA ALA A 46 26.41 4.11 16.34
C ALA A 46 27.53 4.69 17.21
N ALA A 47 27.51 4.40 18.52
CA ALA A 47 28.55 4.78 19.47
C ALA A 47 29.78 3.88 19.43
N GLY A 48 29.68 2.70 18.82
CA GLY A 48 30.73 1.69 18.74
C GLY A 48 31.89 2.00 17.79
N GLU A 49 32.91 1.15 17.84
CA GLU A 49 34.08 1.27 16.97
C GLU A 49 33.86 0.67 15.58
N GLU A 50 33.09 -0.41 15.49
CA GLU A 50 32.80 -1.13 14.23
C GLU A 50 32.00 -0.26 13.25
N VAL A 51 32.39 -0.30 11.97
CA VAL A 51 31.69 0.42 10.90
C VAL A 51 30.51 -0.42 10.42
N VAL A 52 29.30 0.10 10.59
CA VAL A 52 28.05 -0.56 10.21
C VAL A 52 27.30 0.29 9.19
N TYR A 53 26.99 -0.34 8.05
CA TYR A 53 26.38 0.31 6.90
C TYR A 53 25.10 1.06 7.27
N GLY A 54 25.06 2.35 6.95
CA GLY A 54 23.89 3.20 7.14
C GLY A 54 23.57 3.56 8.59
N ILE A 55 24.44 3.20 9.55
CA ILE A 55 24.36 3.60 10.95
C ILE A 55 25.45 4.64 11.26
N ASN A 56 26.72 4.25 11.14
CA ASN A 56 27.88 5.14 11.37
C ASN A 56 28.84 5.19 10.16
N SER A 57 28.37 4.73 8.99
CA SER A 57 29.06 4.85 7.70
C SER A 57 28.34 5.81 6.74
N GLY A 58 29.00 6.16 5.63
CA GLY A 58 28.32 6.75 4.47
C GLY A 58 27.40 5.76 3.74
N PHE A 59 26.74 6.24 2.68
CA PHE A 59 25.83 5.44 1.84
C PHE A 59 26.44 5.18 0.44
N GLY A 60 25.98 4.12 -0.23
CA GLY A 60 26.41 3.80 -1.60
C GLY A 60 27.93 3.67 -1.71
N PRO A 61 28.60 4.41 -2.62
CA PRO A 61 30.07 4.37 -2.77
C PRO A 61 30.86 4.73 -1.50
N LEU A 62 30.24 5.40 -0.52
CA LEU A 62 30.88 5.81 0.73
C LEU A 62 30.58 4.86 1.91
N CYS A 63 30.11 3.64 1.62
CA CYS A 63 29.72 2.64 2.62
C CYS A 63 30.84 2.18 3.56
N THR A 64 32.10 2.42 3.22
CA THR A 64 33.29 2.05 4.01
C THR A 64 33.88 3.21 4.82
N THR A 65 33.35 4.43 4.67
CA THR A 65 33.86 5.62 5.37
C THR A 65 33.14 5.80 6.70
N LYS A 66 33.87 5.76 7.82
CA LYS A 66 33.33 6.05 9.15
C LYS A 66 33.01 7.53 9.28
N ILE A 67 31.85 7.84 9.84
CA ILE A 67 31.34 9.21 10.00
C ILE A 67 31.34 9.57 11.48
N SER A 68 31.74 10.80 11.80
CA SER A 68 31.73 11.29 13.18
C SER A 68 30.28 11.41 13.69
N PRO A 69 30.00 11.28 15.00
CA PRO A 69 28.64 11.40 15.52
C PRO A 69 27.95 12.72 15.16
N GLN A 70 28.71 13.82 15.07
CA GLN A 70 28.21 15.13 14.68
C GLN A 70 27.76 15.13 13.21
N ASP A 71 28.56 14.53 12.34
CA ASP A 71 28.26 14.41 10.92
C ASP A 71 27.15 13.37 10.66
N THR A 72 26.99 12.36 11.53
CA THR A 72 25.91 11.36 11.43
C THR A 72 24.53 12.01 11.48
N LYS A 73 24.33 13.02 12.35
CA LYS A 73 23.06 13.76 12.41
C LYS A 73 22.78 14.52 11.11
N VAL A 74 23.79 15.24 10.63
CA VAL A 74 23.71 16.00 9.37
C VAL A 74 23.40 15.06 8.21
N LEU A 75 24.05 13.90 8.17
CA LEU A 75 23.87 12.86 7.18
C LEU A 75 22.42 12.38 7.09
N GLN A 76 21.72 12.17 8.22
CA GLN A 76 20.31 11.74 8.19
C GLN A 76 19.39 12.80 7.57
N SER A 77 19.64 14.08 7.82
CA SER A 77 18.87 15.14 7.14
C SER A 77 19.23 15.24 5.66
N ASN A 78 20.51 15.02 5.31
CA ASN A 78 21.01 15.13 3.96
C ASN A 78 20.56 13.98 3.07
N ILE A 79 20.33 12.77 3.61
CA ILE A 79 19.81 11.67 2.79
C ILE A 79 18.40 12.01 2.28
N LEU A 80 17.54 12.58 3.13
CA LEU A 80 16.21 13.04 2.71
C LEU A 80 16.32 14.11 1.61
N LYS A 81 17.16 15.12 1.80
CA LYS A 81 17.34 16.23 0.83
C LYS A 81 17.93 15.78 -0.51
N SER A 82 18.94 14.91 -0.46
CA SER A 82 19.63 14.43 -1.67
C SER A 82 18.83 13.39 -2.45
N HIS A 83 17.93 12.66 -1.78
CA HIS A 83 17.10 11.64 -2.42
C HIS A 83 15.71 12.16 -2.80
N SER A 84 15.30 13.36 -2.38
CA SER A 84 14.06 14.00 -2.81
C SER A 84 14.18 14.55 -4.26
N VAL A 85 14.46 13.65 -5.20
CA VAL A 85 14.69 13.92 -6.64
C VAL A 85 13.54 13.45 -7.52
N GLY A 86 12.41 13.05 -6.91
CA GLY A 86 11.20 12.71 -7.63
C GLY A 86 10.64 13.88 -8.45
N THR A 87 9.98 13.57 -9.56
CA THR A 87 9.44 14.53 -10.53
C THR A 87 8.02 14.15 -10.97
N GLY A 88 7.42 14.98 -11.82
CA GLY A 88 6.06 14.80 -12.31
C GLY A 88 4.99 15.33 -11.36
N ASP A 89 3.73 15.19 -11.77
CA ASP A 89 2.60 15.67 -10.98
C ASP A 89 2.50 14.95 -9.64
N PRO A 90 1.95 15.61 -8.60
CA PRO A 90 1.69 14.96 -7.32
C PRO A 90 0.81 13.71 -7.45
N ILE A 91 1.17 12.65 -6.73
CA ILE A 91 0.29 11.48 -6.57
C ILE A 91 -0.98 11.84 -5.78
N PRO A 92 -2.07 11.07 -5.93
CA PRO A 92 -3.27 11.27 -5.14
C PRO A 92 -2.99 11.21 -3.64
N GLN A 93 -3.67 12.07 -2.87
CA GLN A 93 -3.49 12.16 -1.41
C GLN A 93 -3.72 10.83 -0.70
N ASP A 94 -4.70 10.05 -1.12
CA ASP A 94 -4.96 8.71 -0.57
C ASP A 94 -3.76 7.76 -0.73
N ILE A 95 -3.00 7.87 -1.85
CA ILE A 95 -1.79 7.07 -2.04
C ILE A 95 -0.71 7.53 -1.06
N ALA A 96 -0.46 8.82 -0.94
CA ALA A 96 0.51 9.35 0.02
C ALA A 96 0.15 9.01 1.48
N LYS A 97 -1.14 9.04 1.83
CA LYS A 97 -1.63 8.60 3.15
C LYS A 97 -1.43 7.11 3.37
N LEU A 98 -1.70 6.27 2.38
CA LEU A 98 -1.37 4.83 2.43
C LEU A 98 0.13 4.62 2.63
N MET A 99 1.00 5.40 1.97
CA MET A 99 2.44 5.29 2.16
C MET A 99 2.84 5.55 3.61
N LEU A 100 2.27 6.57 4.26
CA LEU A 100 2.49 6.83 5.69
C LEU A 100 2.02 5.63 6.54
N ILE A 101 0.79 5.15 6.32
CA ILE A 101 0.21 4.01 7.06
C ILE A 101 1.09 2.77 6.94
N LEU A 102 1.53 2.43 5.73
CA LEU A 102 2.37 1.26 5.49
C LEU A 102 3.78 1.45 6.05
N LYS A 103 4.31 2.68 6.07
CA LYS A 103 5.61 2.94 6.71
C LYS A 103 5.50 2.76 8.22
N VAL A 104 4.47 3.30 8.87
CA VAL A 104 4.24 3.07 10.31
C VAL A 104 4.11 1.58 10.59
N GLN A 105 3.36 0.85 9.77
CA GLN A 105 3.21 -0.59 9.88
C GLN A 105 4.55 -1.34 9.86
N ALA A 106 5.42 -1.03 8.90
CA ALA A 106 6.74 -1.66 8.80
C ALA A 106 7.65 -1.28 9.97
N LEU A 107 7.68 0.01 10.34
CA LEU A 107 8.50 0.53 11.43
C LEU A 107 8.08 -0.04 12.81
N ALA A 108 6.78 -0.23 13.03
CA ALA A 108 6.22 -0.76 14.27
C ALA A 108 6.63 -2.22 14.56
N GLN A 109 7.14 -2.96 13.57
CA GLN A 109 7.68 -4.30 13.78
C GLN A 109 8.98 -4.29 14.61
N GLY A 110 9.67 -3.15 14.71
CA GLY A 110 10.80 -2.98 15.63
C GLY A 110 12.15 -3.50 15.11
N PHE A 111 12.38 -3.44 13.80
CA PHE A 111 13.67 -3.84 13.18
C PHE A 111 14.41 -2.68 12.49
N SER A 112 13.85 -1.48 12.53
CA SER A 112 14.31 -0.35 11.72
C SER A 112 15.20 0.64 12.48
N GLY A 113 15.20 0.64 13.82
CA GLY A 113 15.97 1.61 14.62
C GLY A 113 15.40 3.03 14.64
N ILE A 114 14.13 3.20 14.24
CA ILE A 114 13.45 4.49 14.28
C ILE A 114 13.23 4.94 15.73
N THR A 115 13.25 6.23 15.99
CA THR A 115 12.87 6.79 17.29
C THR A 115 11.36 6.78 17.48
N THR A 116 10.93 6.69 18.74
CA THR A 116 9.50 6.78 19.09
C THR A 116 8.89 8.12 18.67
N SER A 117 9.61 9.24 18.85
CA SER A 117 9.15 10.58 18.46
C SER A 117 8.91 10.72 16.96
N THR A 118 9.77 10.13 16.13
CA THR A 118 9.58 10.15 14.67
C THR A 118 8.36 9.31 14.28
N LEU A 119 8.22 8.11 14.86
CA LEU A 119 7.07 7.25 14.59
C LEU A 119 5.74 7.90 14.99
N GLU A 120 5.70 8.52 16.18
CA GLU A 120 4.54 9.27 16.68
C GLU A 120 4.20 10.48 15.79
N ARG A 121 5.21 11.20 15.26
CA ARG A 121 4.97 12.30 14.31
C ARG A 121 4.33 11.81 13.01
N ILE A 122 4.73 10.64 12.49
CA ILE A 122 4.12 10.06 11.29
C ILE A 122 2.66 9.70 11.56
N ILE A 123 2.36 9.09 12.70
CA ILE A 123 0.98 8.79 13.11
C ILE A 123 0.17 10.08 13.24
N TRP A 124 0.73 11.13 13.84
CA TRP A 124 0.08 12.43 13.94
C TRP A 124 -0.28 13.02 12.57
N HIS A 125 0.57 12.88 11.54
CA HIS A 125 0.23 13.29 10.17
C HIS A 125 -0.97 12.51 9.62
N ILE A 126 -1.04 11.20 9.88
CA ILE A 126 -2.16 10.33 9.46
C ILE A 126 -3.46 10.75 10.16
N ASP A 127 -3.41 10.95 11.47
CA ASP A 127 -4.57 11.26 12.31
C ASP A 127 -5.16 12.65 12.07
N ASN A 128 -4.33 13.61 11.63
CA ASN A 128 -4.75 14.98 11.34
C ASN A 128 -5.00 15.23 9.84
N ASP A 129 -4.90 14.20 8.99
CA ASP A 129 -5.04 14.31 7.53
C ASP A 129 -4.11 15.37 6.89
N ILE A 130 -2.92 15.56 7.47
CA ILE A 130 -1.88 16.47 6.97
C ILE A 130 -0.91 15.65 6.13
N ILE A 131 -1.19 15.55 4.84
CA ILE A 131 -0.53 14.56 3.98
C ILE A 131 0.56 15.21 3.12
N PRO A 132 1.80 14.69 3.12
CA PRO A 132 2.88 15.18 2.27
C PRO A 132 2.57 15.13 0.78
N VAL A 133 3.13 16.08 0.03
CA VAL A 133 3.08 16.09 -1.43
C VAL A 133 4.24 15.26 -1.98
N VAL A 134 3.90 14.22 -2.73
CA VAL A 134 4.86 13.27 -3.29
C VAL A 134 4.74 13.27 -4.81
N PRO A 135 5.83 13.50 -5.57
CA PRO A 135 5.81 13.41 -7.03
C PRO A 135 5.54 11.98 -7.53
N SER A 136 4.97 11.86 -8.73
CA SER A 136 4.57 10.57 -9.32
C SER A 136 5.70 9.74 -9.93
N GLN A 137 6.87 10.32 -10.16
CA GLN A 137 8.02 9.63 -10.78
C GLN A 137 9.28 9.74 -9.93
N GLY A 138 10.20 8.77 -10.11
CA GLY A 138 11.52 8.76 -9.48
C GLY A 138 11.89 7.43 -8.82
N SER A 139 10.90 6.59 -8.46
CA SER A 139 11.18 5.21 -8.03
C SER A 139 11.40 4.29 -9.24
N VAL A 140 12.36 3.37 -9.10
CA VAL A 140 12.59 2.25 -10.04
C VAL A 140 12.10 0.91 -9.51
N GLY A 141 11.57 0.88 -8.28
CA GLY A 141 10.96 -0.31 -7.69
C GLY A 141 11.87 -1.52 -7.43
N ALA A 142 13.20 -1.33 -7.42
CA ALA A 142 14.16 -2.45 -7.33
C ALA A 142 14.51 -2.89 -5.91
N SER A 143 14.82 -1.95 -5.01
CA SER A 143 15.19 -2.24 -3.61
C SER A 143 14.68 -1.22 -2.59
N GLY A 144 13.94 -0.21 -3.06
CA GLY A 144 13.37 0.84 -2.22
C GLY A 144 12.82 2.00 -3.05
N ASP A 145 11.70 2.54 -2.61
CA ASP A 145 11.01 3.71 -3.16
C ASP A 145 11.66 5.01 -2.66
N LEU A 146 13.00 5.10 -2.78
CA LEU A 146 13.82 6.12 -2.13
C LEU A 146 13.36 7.55 -2.43
N ALA A 147 13.15 7.87 -3.70
CA ALA A 147 12.79 9.22 -4.12
C ALA A 147 11.41 9.68 -3.62
N PRO A 148 10.32 8.92 -3.84
CA PRO A 148 9.02 9.32 -3.32
C PRO A 148 8.96 9.26 -1.78
N LEU A 149 9.64 8.32 -1.12
CA LEU A 149 9.69 8.29 0.35
C LEU A 149 10.52 9.43 0.94
N ALA A 150 11.57 9.88 0.27
CA ALA A 150 12.29 11.09 0.67
C ALA A 150 11.37 12.31 0.64
N HIS A 151 10.63 12.51 -0.46
CA HIS A 151 9.60 13.57 -0.53
C HIS A 151 8.52 13.43 0.55
N LEU A 152 8.07 12.19 0.83
CA LEU A 152 7.07 11.91 1.86
C LEU A 152 7.53 12.36 3.26
N PHE A 153 8.81 12.23 3.58
CA PHE A 153 9.34 12.50 4.93
C PHE A 153 10.10 13.81 5.10
N LEU A 154 10.34 14.58 4.03
CA LEU A 154 10.85 15.95 4.15
C LEU A 154 10.07 16.83 5.16
N PRO A 155 8.72 16.75 5.25
CA PRO A 155 7.96 17.56 6.21
C PRO A 155 8.32 17.32 7.67
N LEU A 156 8.83 16.13 8.02
CA LEU A 156 9.27 15.82 9.38
C LEU A 156 10.41 16.74 9.84
N ILE A 157 11.26 17.16 8.91
CA ILE A 157 12.39 18.08 9.15
C ILE A 157 12.08 19.51 8.70
N GLY A 158 10.81 19.85 8.52
CA GLY A 158 10.34 21.18 8.15
C GLY A 158 10.56 21.57 6.69
N LEU A 159 10.85 20.61 5.81
CA LEU A 159 11.07 20.84 4.38
C LEU A 159 9.94 20.25 3.52
N GLY A 160 9.89 20.64 2.25
CA GLY A 160 8.86 20.16 1.32
C GLY A 160 7.49 20.75 1.61
N LYS A 161 6.45 20.10 1.09
CA LYS A 161 5.07 20.60 1.12
C LYS A 161 4.10 19.53 1.60
N VAL A 162 3.00 19.98 2.18
CA VAL A 162 1.89 19.15 2.63
C VAL A 162 0.58 19.71 2.10
N ASN A 163 -0.42 18.85 1.93
CA ASN A 163 -1.81 19.31 1.89
C ASN A 163 -2.26 19.55 3.34
N TYR A 164 -2.50 20.82 3.67
CA TYR A 164 -2.93 21.25 4.99
C TYR A 164 -4.26 22.00 4.86
N LYS A 165 -5.32 21.44 5.48
CA LYS A 165 -6.68 22.00 5.43
C LYS A 165 -7.18 22.30 4.01
N GLY A 166 -6.82 21.44 3.06
CA GLY A 166 -7.23 21.55 1.64
C GLY A 166 -6.35 22.47 0.79
N SER A 167 -5.27 23.03 1.34
CA SER A 167 -4.35 23.91 0.63
C SER A 167 -2.92 23.40 0.65
N LEU A 168 -2.21 23.57 -0.45
CA LEU A 168 -0.78 23.28 -0.55
C LEU A 168 0.00 24.26 0.33
N THR A 169 0.70 23.76 1.35
CA THR A 169 1.39 24.57 2.35
C THR A 169 2.81 24.05 2.55
N ASP A 170 3.78 24.96 2.69
CA ASP A 170 5.15 24.59 3.04
C ASP A 170 5.21 23.98 4.44
N ALA A 171 5.98 22.90 4.61
CA ALA A 171 6.00 22.15 5.87
C ALA A 171 6.43 23.00 7.07
N GLU A 172 7.40 23.91 6.90
CA GLU A 172 7.82 24.83 7.95
C GLU A 172 6.65 25.70 8.46
N THR A 173 5.84 26.23 7.54
CA THR A 173 4.67 27.04 7.88
C THR A 173 3.63 26.21 8.60
N MET A 174 3.34 25.00 8.11
CA MET A 174 2.41 24.08 8.76
C MET A 174 2.87 23.74 10.19
N LEU A 175 4.16 23.41 10.39
CA LEU A 175 4.70 23.11 11.71
C LEU A 175 4.52 24.28 12.69
N LYS A 176 4.82 25.51 12.24
CA LYS A 176 4.59 26.73 13.05
C LYS A 176 3.12 26.91 13.43
N MET A 177 2.20 26.68 12.50
CA MET A 177 0.75 26.81 12.74
C MET A 177 0.23 25.78 13.75
N GLU A 178 0.83 24.59 13.77
CA GLU A 178 0.48 23.50 14.70
C GLU A 178 1.27 23.54 16.02
N GLY A 179 2.13 24.56 16.21
CA GLY A 179 2.95 24.71 17.42
C GLY A 179 4.05 23.65 17.56
N LEU A 180 4.52 23.11 16.43
CA LEU A 180 5.49 22.03 16.35
C LEU A 180 6.83 22.53 15.81
N GLY A 181 7.92 21.90 16.26
CA GLY A 181 9.25 22.08 15.67
C GLY A 181 9.61 20.97 14.67
N PRO A 182 10.57 21.22 13.75
CA PRO A 182 11.21 20.18 12.97
C PRO A 182 11.84 19.11 13.87
N LEU A 183 11.81 17.85 13.43
CA LEU A 183 12.50 16.76 14.12
C LEU A 183 14.00 16.77 13.81
N GLU A 184 14.80 16.44 14.83
CA GLU A 184 16.19 16.02 14.64
C GLU A 184 16.25 14.51 14.49
N LEU A 185 16.73 14.03 13.34
CA LEU A 185 16.82 12.59 13.06
C LEU A 185 18.05 11.97 13.76
N ALA A 186 17.82 10.88 14.47
CA ALA A 186 18.82 10.03 15.10
C ALA A 186 19.50 9.09 14.07
N PRO A 187 20.66 8.48 14.40
CA PRO A 187 21.37 7.58 13.49
C PRO A 187 20.44 6.53 12.86
N LYS A 188 20.65 6.23 11.57
CA LYS A 188 19.87 5.30 10.74
C LYS A 188 18.43 5.76 10.37
N GLU A 189 17.84 6.76 11.05
CA GLU A 189 16.45 7.13 10.80
C GLU A 189 16.19 7.59 9.36
N GLY A 190 17.13 8.34 8.76
CA GLY A 190 16.98 8.78 7.37
C GLY A 190 16.81 7.60 6.41
N LEU A 191 17.60 6.53 6.60
CA LEU A 191 17.48 5.31 5.81
C LEU A 191 16.22 4.51 6.16
N ALA A 192 15.86 4.41 7.45
CA ALA A 192 14.64 3.72 7.89
C ALA A 192 13.36 4.35 7.29
N LEU A 193 13.37 5.66 7.08
CA LEU A 193 12.28 6.41 6.47
C LEU A 193 12.19 6.15 4.96
N ILE A 194 13.32 6.22 4.24
CA ILE A 194 13.27 6.20 2.76
C ILE A 194 13.45 4.84 2.12
N ASN A 195 14.04 3.86 2.81
CA ASN A 195 14.16 2.52 2.29
C ASN A 195 12.85 1.76 2.51
N GLY A 196 12.37 1.05 1.49
CA GLY A 196 11.13 0.26 1.55
C GLY A 196 10.21 0.42 0.35
N THR A 197 9.13 -0.36 0.29
CA THR A 197 8.29 -0.54 -0.91
C THR A 197 6.91 0.14 -0.83
N GLN A 198 6.76 1.12 0.06
CA GLN A 198 5.44 1.68 0.40
C GLN A 198 4.79 2.46 -0.75
N PHE A 199 5.56 3.05 -1.68
CA PHE A 199 4.98 3.77 -2.82
C PHE A 199 4.33 2.78 -3.78
N MET A 200 5.08 1.77 -4.24
CA MET A 200 4.53 0.76 -5.15
C MET A 200 3.41 -0.05 -4.50
N ALA A 201 3.55 -0.40 -3.22
CA ALA A 201 2.53 -1.14 -2.47
C ALA A 201 1.23 -0.34 -2.32
N SER A 202 1.32 0.97 -2.08
CA SER A 202 0.13 1.85 -1.98
C SER A 202 -0.65 1.92 -3.30
N PHE A 203 0.06 2.00 -4.43
CA PHE A 203 -0.59 1.88 -5.75
C PHE A 203 -1.21 0.51 -5.96
N ALA A 204 -0.50 -0.56 -5.60
CA ALA A 204 -1.00 -1.93 -5.72
C ALA A 204 -2.28 -2.15 -4.91
N ILE A 205 -2.39 -1.59 -3.70
CA ILE A 205 -3.62 -1.62 -2.88
C ILE A 205 -4.79 -0.99 -3.64
N MET A 206 -4.58 0.19 -4.24
CA MET A 206 -5.63 0.89 -4.98
C MET A 206 -6.02 0.19 -6.28
N VAL A 207 -5.05 -0.40 -6.98
CA VAL A 207 -5.30 -1.24 -8.16
C VAL A 207 -6.11 -2.47 -7.75
N LEU A 208 -5.78 -3.10 -6.63
CA LEU A 208 -6.47 -4.29 -6.15
C LEU A 208 -7.93 -4.01 -5.79
N ASP A 209 -8.21 -2.91 -5.10
CA ASP A 209 -9.58 -2.45 -4.78
C ASP A 209 -10.38 -2.14 -6.05
N LYS A 210 -9.79 -1.40 -7.01
CA LYS A 210 -10.43 -1.08 -8.28
C LYS A 210 -10.70 -2.35 -9.10
N LEU A 211 -9.72 -3.25 -9.22
CA LEU A 211 -9.86 -4.49 -9.98
C LEU A 211 -10.93 -5.40 -9.35
N HIS A 212 -11.01 -5.48 -8.02
CA HIS A 212 -12.08 -6.22 -7.35
C HIS A 212 -13.48 -5.71 -7.71
N LYS A 213 -13.66 -4.38 -7.76
CA LYS A 213 -14.92 -3.75 -8.19
C LYS A 213 -15.22 -4.04 -9.65
N CYS A 214 -14.25 -3.88 -10.54
CA CYS A 214 -14.41 -4.19 -11.96
C CYS A 214 -14.81 -5.65 -12.19
N LEU A 215 -14.15 -6.61 -11.54
CA LEU A 215 -14.47 -8.03 -11.62
C LEU A 215 -15.88 -8.34 -11.10
N SER A 216 -16.32 -7.64 -10.05
CA SER A 216 -17.65 -7.82 -9.50
C SER A 216 -18.74 -7.25 -10.42
N GLN A 217 -18.49 -6.09 -11.02
CA GLN A 217 -19.39 -5.45 -11.98
C GLN A 217 -19.43 -6.20 -13.32
N SER A 218 -18.32 -6.79 -13.77
CA SER A 218 -18.28 -7.54 -15.03
C SER A 218 -19.24 -8.72 -15.04
N ASP A 219 -19.45 -9.39 -13.90
CA ASP A 219 -20.42 -10.49 -13.81
C ASP A 219 -21.87 -10.00 -13.95
N PHE A 220 -22.21 -8.83 -13.42
CA PHE A 220 -23.53 -8.22 -13.62
C PHE A 220 -23.74 -7.82 -15.08
N ILE A 221 -22.74 -7.18 -15.69
CA ILE A 221 -22.78 -6.79 -17.10
C ILE A 221 -22.92 -8.03 -17.98
N ALA A 222 -22.17 -9.09 -17.69
CA ALA A 222 -22.25 -10.36 -18.39
C ALA A 222 -23.64 -11.00 -18.28
N ALA A 223 -24.28 -10.98 -17.10
CA ALA A 223 -25.64 -11.47 -16.94
C ALA A 223 -26.64 -10.67 -17.79
N MET A 224 -26.57 -9.34 -17.77
CA MET A 224 -27.42 -8.49 -18.61
C MET A 224 -27.18 -8.72 -20.11
N MET A 225 -25.93 -8.93 -20.52
CA MET A 225 -25.59 -9.26 -21.91
C MET A 225 -26.15 -10.62 -22.32
N LEU A 226 -26.11 -11.63 -21.43
CA LEU A 226 -26.72 -12.93 -21.68
C LEU A 226 -28.22 -12.76 -21.90
N GLU A 227 -28.93 -12.05 -21.02
CA GLU A 227 -30.37 -11.81 -21.23
C GLU A 227 -30.65 -11.04 -22.52
N GLY A 228 -29.98 -9.90 -22.74
CA GLY A 228 -30.22 -9.04 -23.90
C GLY A 228 -29.91 -9.69 -25.25
N LEU A 229 -29.01 -10.67 -25.29
CA LEU A 229 -28.63 -11.42 -26.50
C LEU A 229 -29.29 -12.79 -26.57
N LEU A 230 -30.27 -13.06 -25.70
CA LEU A 230 -30.96 -14.35 -25.59
C LEU A 230 -29.96 -15.51 -25.48
N GLY A 231 -28.96 -15.34 -24.59
CA GLY A 231 -27.83 -16.19 -24.24
C GLY A 231 -28.23 -17.45 -23.46
N SER A 232 -27.60 -18.58 -23.79
CA SER A 232 -27.83 -19.84 -23.10
C SER A 232 -27.23 -19.83 -21.69
N ALA A 233 -27.99 -20.30 -20.70
CA ALA A 233 -27.51 -20.53 -19.34
C ALA A 233 -26.74 -21.86 -19.17
N GLN A 234 -26.77 -22.76 -20.16
CA GLN A 234 -26.13 -24.09 -20.11
C GLN A 234 -24.62 -24.04 -19.84
N PRO A 235 -23.84 -23.12 -20.43
CA PRO A 235 -22.39 -23.04 -20.17
C PRO A 235 -22.02 -22.78 -18.71
N PHE A 236 -22.95 -22.31 -17.89
CA PHE A 236 -22.73 -21.96 -16.50
C PHE A 236 -23.10 -23.09 -15.54
N MET A 237 -23.53 -24.26 -16.01
CA MET A 237 -23.95 -25.38 -15.16
C MET A 237 -22.82 -25.85 -14.24
N SER A 238 -23.14 -26.09 -12.97
CA SER A 238 -22.13 -26.45 -11.95
C SER A 238 -21.33 -27.70 -12.32
N GLN A 239 -21.97 -28.67 -12.95
CA GLN A 239 -21.36 -29.93 -13.36
C GLN A 239 -20.20 -29.69 -14.34
N LEU A 240 -20.35 -28.76 -15.28
CA LEU A 240 -19.28 -28.43 -16.25
C LEU A 240 -18.04 -27.87 -15.55
N HIS A 241 -18.24 -26.99 -14.57
CA HIS A 241 -17.14 -26.38 -13.82
C HIS A 241 -16.58 -27.28 -12.72
N GLN A 242 -17.25 -28.39 -12.38
CA GLN A 242 -16.69 -29.45 -11.54
C GLN A 242 -15.72 -30.33 -12.33
N LEU A 243 -15.96 -30.54 -13.64
CA LEU A 243 -15.05 -31.31 -14.51
C LEU A 243 -13.72 -30.60 -14.79
N ARG A 244 -13.72 -29.26 -14.75
CA ARG A 244 -12.50 -28.44 -14.86
C ARG A 244 -12.45 -27.41 -13.70
N PRO A 245 -11.98 -27.83 -12.50
CA PRO A 245 -12.27 -27.14 -11.25
C PRO A 245 -11.33 -25.97 -10.93
N HIS A 246 -11.16 -25.03 -11.87
CA HIS A 246 -10.54 -23.74 -11.55
C HIS A 246 -11.46 -22.94 -10.62
N ARG A 247 -10.94 -22.48 -9.48
CA ARG A 247 -11.71 -21.82 -8.42
C ARG A 247 -12.40 -20.56 -8.96
N GLY A 248 -11.67 -19.77 -9.75
CA GLY A 248 -12.22 -18.57 -10.38
C GLY A 248 -13.40 -18.89 -11.30
N SER A 249 -13.27 -19.96 -12.10
CA SER A 249 -14.32 -20.37 -13.05
C SER A 249 -15.58 -20.86 -12.34
N GLN A 250 -15.41 -21.69 -11.31
CA GLN A 250 -16.53 -22.16 -10.48
C GLN A 250 -17.27 -21.00 -9.80
N HIS A 251 -16.51 -20.02 -9.28
CA HIS A 251 -17.06 -18.83 -8.64
C HIS A 251 -17.91 -18.01 -9.62
N VAL A 252 -17.37 -17.68 -10.80
CA VAL A 252 -18.09 -16.89 -11.80
C VAL A 252 -19.32 -17.63 -12.30
N ALA A 253 -19.20 -18.93 -12.61
CA ALA A 253 -20.34 -19.73 -13.04
C ALA A 253 -21.46 -19.75 -12.00
N ALA A 254 -21.12 -19.91 -10.71
CA ALA A 254 -22.10 -19.84 -9.63
C ALA A 254 -22.77 -18.46 -9.53
N ARG A 255 -22.01 -17.38 -9.70
CA ARG A 255 -22.54 -16.01 -9.70
C ARG A 255 -23.48 -15.78 -10.87
N ILE A 256 -23.10 -16.12 -12.09
CA ILE A 256 -23.96 -15.97 -13.27
C ILE A 256 -25.25 -16.80 -13.11
N ARG A 257 -25.16 -18.06 -12.66
CA ARG A 257 -26.37 -18.86 -12.37
C ARG A 257 -27.28 -18.19 -11.34
N THR A 258 -26.70 -17.55 -10.33
CA THR A 258 -27.47 -16.83 -9.31
C THR A 258 -28.15 -15.60 -9.89
N LEU A 259 -27.44 -14.84 -10.74
CA LEU A 259 -27.95 -13.62 -11.36
C LEU A 259 -29.05 -13.89 -12.39
N LEU A 260 -28.97 -15.02 -13.11
CA LEU A 260 -29.95 -15.43 -14.11
C LEU A 260 -31.12 -16.26 -13.52
N LYS A 261 -31.11 -16.48 -12.21
CA LYS A 261 -32.14 -17.28 -11.54
C LYS A 261 -33.52 -16.65 -11.78
N ASP A 262 -34.48 -17.48 -12.21
CA ASP A 262 -35.87 -17.09 -12.47
C ASP A 262 -36.04 -15.99 -13.56
N SER A 263 -35.04 -15.81 -14.43
CA SER A 263 -35.15 -14.88 -15.57
C SER A 263 -36.19 -15.35 -16.59
N ALA A 264 -37.23 -14.54 -16.78
CA ALA A 264 -38.24 -14.76 -17.82
C ALA A 264 -37.64 -14.69 -19.24
N ILE A 265 -36.57 -13.92 -19.44
CA ILE A 265 -35.88 -13.79 -20.72
C ILE A 265 -35.12 -15.09 -21.03
N VAL A 266 -34.41 -15.66 -20.06
CA VAL A 266 -33.73 -16.95 -20.24
C VAL A 266 -34.73 -18.06 -20.57
N GLU A 267 -35.89 -18.10 -19.91
CA GLU A 267 -36.91 -19.10 -20.19
C GLU A 267 -37.56 -18.90 -21.58
N SER A 268 -37.74 -17.64 -22.03
CA SER A 268 -38.45 -17.34 -23.29
C SER A 268 -37.78 -17.90 -24.55
N HIS A 269 -36.49 -18.24 -24.48
CA HIS A 269 -35.72 -18.76 -25.61
C HIS A 269 -35.07 -20.12 -25.32
N LYS A 270 -35.58 -20.86 -24.33
CA LYS A 270 -35.07 -22.18 -23.95
C LYS A 270 -35.02 -23.20 -25.11
N ASN A 271 -35.94 -23.05 -26.08
CA ASN A 271 -36.04 -23.89 -27.28
C ASN A 271 -35.51 -23.18 -28.54
N CYS A 272 -34.53 -22.28 -28.40
CA CYS A 272 -33.94 -21.56 -29.54
C CYS A 272 -33.16 -22.51 -30.49
N GLU A 273 -33.22 -22.25 -31.79
CA GLU A 273 -32.45 -22.99 -32.81
C GLU A 273 -30.94 -22.75 -32.74
N ARG A 274 -30.50 -21.74 -31.98
CA ARG A 274 -29.07 -21.40 -31.85
C ARG A 274 -28.32 -22.54 -31.15
N VAL A 275 -27.47 -23.21 -31.92
CA VAL A 275 -26.71 -24.38 -31.46
C VAL A 275 -25.65 -24.01 -30.41
N GLN A 276 -24.97 -22.87 -30.57
CA GLN A 276 -23.96 -22.40 -29.62
C GLN A 276 -23.88 -20.89 -29.56
N ASP A 277 -23.56 -20.39 -28.37
CA ASP A 277 -23.22 -18.99 -28.15
C ASP A 277 -21.77 -18.71 -28.53
N PRO A 278 -21.46 -17.48 -29.01
CA PRO A 278 -20.09 -17.03 -29.17
C PRO A 278 -19.28 -17.15 -27.88
N TYR A 279 -17.96 -17.27 -28.01
CA TYR A 279 -17.06 -17.44 -26.86
C TYR A 279 -17.12 -16.26 -25.88
N SER A 280 -17.43 -15.05 -26.35
CA SER A 280 -17.64 -13.87 -25.50
C SER A 280 -18.77 -14.05 -24.47
N LEU A 281 -19.73 -14.94 -24.73
CA LEU A 281 -20.79 -15.32 -23.78
C LEU A 281 -20.47 -16.65 -23.12
N ARG A 282 -20.19 -17.68 -23.93
CA ARG A 282 -20.02 -19.05 -23.46
C ARG A 282 -18.80 -19.25 -22.55
N CYS A 283 -17.75 -18.46 -22.76
CA CYS A 283 -16.49 -18.58 -22.03
C CYS A 283 -16.35 -17.55 -20.90
N ILE A 284 -17.41 -16.83 -20.51
CA ILE A 284 -17.40 -15.88 -19.40
C ILE A 284 -16.77 -16.50 -18.14
N PRO A 285 -17.13 -17.71 -17.67
CA PRO A 285 -16.54 -18.26 -16.45
C PRO A 285 -15.04 -18.49 -16.56
N GLN A 286 -14.54 -18.92 -17.73
CA GLN A 286 -13.13 -19.21 -17.93
C GLN A 286 -12.32 -17.90 -17.97
N VAL A 287 -12.82 -16.88 -18.67
CA VAL A 287 -12.14 -15.59 -18.81
C VAL A 287 -12.18 -14.79 -17.51
N HIS A 288 -13.38 -14.52 -16.98
CA HIS A 288 -13.53 -13.76 -15.73
C HIS A 288 -12.91 -14.53 -14.55
N GLY A 289 -13.02 -15.86 -14.57
CA GLY A 289 -12.42 -16.73 -13.55
C GLY A 289 -10.90 -16.61 -13.52
N ALA A 290 -10.24 -16.67 -14.67
CA ALA A 290 -8.80 -16.46 -14.76
C ALA A 290 -8.37 -15.07 -14.25
N SER A 291 -9.13 -14.01 -14.57
CA SER A 291 -8.86 -12.67 -14.04
C SER A 291 -9.01 -12.58 -12.52
N ARG A 292 -9.95 -13.31 -11.92
CA ARG A 292 -10.10 -13.41 -10.46
C ARG A 292 -8.97 -14.18 -9.80
N GLU A 293 -8.43 -15.20 -10.46
CA GLU A 293 -7.26 -15.93 -9.96
C GLU A 293 -5.99 -15.06 -10.01
N ALA A 294 -5.80 -14.28 -11.08
CA ALA A 294 -4.72 -13.29 -11.14
C ALA A 294 -4.86 -12.20 -10.05
N TRP A 295 -6.08 -11.72 -9.79
CA TRP A 295 -6.36 -10.80 -8.69
C TRP A 295 -6.05 -11.42 -7.32
N ALA A 296 -6.40 -12.70 -7.12
CA ALA A 296 -6.14 -13.40 -5.87
C ALA A 296 -4.63 -13.57 -5.62
N HIS A 297 -3.86 -13.90 -6.66
CA HIS A 297 -2.39 -13.97 -6.59
C HIS A 297 -1.78 -12.61 -6.25
N LEU A 298 -2.23 -11.52 -6.89
CA LEU A 298 -1.78 -10.17 -6.54
C LEU A 298 -2.08 -9.84 -5.08
N LYS A 299 -3.27 -10.22 -4.57
CA LYS A 299 -3.65 -10.02 -3.17
C LYS A 299 -2.70 -10.73 -2.21
N GLU A 300 -2.39 -11.99 -2.50
CA GLU A 300 -1.51 -12.81 -1.68
C GLU A 300 -0.10 -12.20 -1.59
N VAL A 301 0.51 -11.91 -2.74
CA VAL A 301 1.85 -11.30 -2.79
C VAL A 301 1.87 -9.94 -2.09
N LEU A 302 0.86 -9.11 -2.35
CA LEU A 302 0.79 -7.79 -1.74
C LEU A 302 0.62 -7.87 -0.23
N GLU A 303 -0.26 -8.72 0.30
CA GLU A 303 -0.47 -8.83 1.74
C GLU A 303 0.74 -9.42 2.48
N ILE A 304 1.58 -10.20 1.82
CA ILE A 304 2.92 -10.53 2.35
C ILE A 304 3.76 -9.26 2.44
N GLU A 305 3.86 -8.51 1.34
CA GLU A 305 4.68 -7.29 1.26
C GLU A 305 4.26 -6.21 2.29
N LEU A 306 2.95 -6.03 2.52
CA LEU A 306 2.45 -5.07 3.53
C LEU A 306 2.90 -5.42 4.96
N ASN A 307 3.29 -6.67 5.19
CA ASN A 307 3.73 -7.18 6.48
C ASN A 307 5.23 -7.52 6.51
N SER A 308 5.96 -7.21 5.44
CA SER A 308 7.42 -7.33 5.39
C SER A 308 8.11 -6.13 6.05
N VAL A 309 9.31 -6.35 6.56
CA VAL A 309 10.21 -5.25 6.96
C VAL A 309 11.02 -4.85 5.73
N THR A 310 10.74 -3.67 5.19
CA THR A 310 11.38 -3.10 3.99
C THR A 310 11.91 -1.71 4.26
#